data_AF-A0A448YXG1-F1
#
_entry.id   AF-A0A448YXG1-F1
#
_cell.length_a   1.000
_cell.length_b   1.000
_cell.length_c   1.000
_cell.angle_alpha   90.00
_cell.angle_beta   90.00
_cell.angle_gamma   90.00
#
_symmetry.space_group_name_H-M   'P 1'
#
loop_
_entity.id
_entity.type
_entity.pdbx_description
1 polymer ?
#
loop_
_entity_poly.entity_id
_entity_poly.type
_entity_poly.pdbx_seq_one_letter_code
_entity_poly.pdbx_strand_id
1 'polypeptide(L)'
;MHHHRVATAALLAWNFAAVTSFAVRGGSRNVRWEFTGSDHRRSNCRIWEQERLSATHRGESHTECSQGPLRVGIAGAGAVAFGTASILSKNGHESILWSPSGKGTADLVSRDNGSGDEGPSTVSSTGALRHEFDPEIASSAEELVKKSDVLIIALPANGHKQIFDALAPHLSSSSSDSSPAAAGAPPKKKHIIVSSHASFGALYLSQFLHQLGNHHHTITSWGTTVCTARRTSGTSVDIKTIRKSVDSSCLPEGDSASSLELCERLFPDTEFRPREGLLAITLSNLNPQNHLAIAMGNISRMDKGEEWYQFQNITPKIGGFLEALDKERLEIASALGLDVKTVYDHFSLSFHVPIPASGSLSEMCQNIYEKGNDVHGPTAADSRYVTEDVPYGLAPVVALGKLVGRPAVLHESGMRICDAMYGRNFSAENDLLGAIGLETIGLDELGEAARTGKLPGQRLLAGSRPLSPAHTHDVQG
;
A
#
# COMPACT_ATOMS: atom_id res chain seq x y z
N MET A 1 49.92 41.40 -20.31
CA MET A 1 50.22 42.70 -19.67
C MET A 1 49.05 43.09 -18.79
N HIS A 2 49.36 43.49 -17.55
CA HIS A 2 48.53 44.04 -16.46
C HIS A 2 47.59 45.20 -16.88
N HIS A 3 46.58 45.70 -16.14
CA HIS A 3 45.96 45.62 -14.79
C HIS A 3 44.47 46.08 -15.00
N HIS A 4 43.44 45.86 -14.18
CA HIS A 4 43.23 46.24 -12.78
C HIS A 4 41.97 45.55 -12.20
N ARG A 5 41.94 45.38 -10.88
CA ARG A 5 40.91 44.76 -10.01
C ARG A 5 40.23 45.82 -9.10
N VAL A 6 39.23 45.33 -8.33
CA VAL A 6 38.72 45.76 -6.99
C VAL A 6 37.46 46.65 -7.07
N ALA A 7 36.23 46.33 -6.63
CA ALA A 7 35.60 45.73 -5.43
C ALA A 7 35.22 46.74 -4.30
N THR A 8 33.97 46.64 -3.78
CA THR A 8 33.53 46.58 -2.35
C THR A 8 32.30 47.44 -1.94
N ALA A 9 31.25 46.74 -1.46
CA ALA A 9 30.24 46.90 -0.38
C ALA A 9 29.56 48.23 0.10
N ALA A 10 28.26 48.09 0.46
CA ALA A 10 27.63 48.28 1.81
C ALA A 10 26.41 49.25 1.97
N LEU A 11 25.27 48.68 2.41
CA LEU A 11 24.32 49.07 3.49
C LEU A 11 23.88 50.53 3.74
N LEU A 12 22.55 50.80 3.77
CA LEU A 12 21.74 51.14 4.98
C LEU A 12 20.28 51.54 4.66
N ALA A 13 19.43 51.34 5.67
CA ALA A 13 17.96 51.38 5.72
C ALA A 13 17.33 52.79 5.62
N TRP A 14 15.99 52.87 5.53
CA TRP A 14 15.15 53.87 6.24
C TRP A 14 13.68 53.41 6.39
N ASN A 15 13.16 53.61 7.61
CA ASN A 15 11.79 53.43 8.10
C ASN A 15 10.98 54.73 7.91
N PHE A 16 9.65 54.67 7.82
CA PHE A 16 8.76 55.65 8.50
C PHE A 16 7.31 55.14 8.60
N ALA A 17 6.70 55.39 9.77
CA ALA A 17 5.31 55.10 10.13
C ALA A 17 4.59 56.41 10.56
N ALA A 18 3.26 56.48 10.38
CA ALA A 18 2.28 57.26 11.19
C ALA A 18 0.88 57.04 10.57
N VAL A 19 -0.08 56.35 11.20
CA VAL A 19 -1.04 56.79 12.25
C VAL A 19 -1.95 57.96 11.85
N THR A 20 -3.25 57.69 11.79
CA THR A 20 -4.30 58.61 12.28
C THR A 20 -5.54 57.82 12.70
N SER A 21 -6.04 58.15 13.89
CA SER A 21 -7.21 57.58 14.56
C SER A 21 -8.27 58.68 14.65
N PHE A 22 -9.56 58.32 14.52
CA PHE A 22 -10.68 59.11 15.04
C PHE A 22 -11.79 58.17 15.52
N ALA A 23 -12.23 58.39 16.76
CA ALA A 23 -13.36 57.75 17.43
C ALA A 23 -14.56 58.75 17.41
N VAL A 24 -15.85 58.40 17.56
CA VAL A 24 -16.58 57.90 18.74
C VAL A 24 -18.11 57.87 18.41
N ARG A 25 -18.89 57.05 19.15
CA ARG A 25 -20.38 56.99 19.35
C ARG A 25 -21.18 56.32 18.20
N GLY A 26 -22.07 55.36 18.41
CA GLY A 26 -22.85 54.92 19.58
C GLY A 26 -24.32 54.81 19.11
N GLY A 27 -24.95 53.63 19.20
CA GLY A 27 -26.37 53.50 18.87
C GLY A 27 -26.82 52.10 18.45
N SER A 28 -27.45 51.41 19.38
CA SER A 28 -28.21 50.17 19.20
C SER A 28 -29.31 50.33 18.14
N ARG A 29 -29.46 49.36 17.22
CA ARG A 29 -30.73 49.01 16.58
C ARG A 29 -30.65 47.63 15.92
N ASN A 30 -31.61 46.79 16.31
CA ASN A 30 -31.99 45.54 15.67
C ASN A 30 -32.11 45.71 14.15
N VAL A 31 -31.48 44.82 13.39
CA VAL A 31 -31.89 44.54 12.02
C VAL A 31 -31.98 43.03 11.86
N ARG A 32 -33.24 42.58 11.80
CA ARG A 32 -33.67 41.25 11.43
C ARG A 32 -33.68 41.23 9.90
N TRP A 33 -32.80 40.46 9.28
CA TRP A 33 -32.87 40.17 7.85
C TRP A 33 -33.51 38.79 7.66
N GLU A 34 -34.74 38.79 7.15
CA GLU A 34 -35.34 37.64 6.50
C GLU A 34 -34.61 37.41 5.17
N PHE A 35 -34.08 36.20 4.98
CA PHE A 35 -33.72 35.70 3.66
C PHE A 35 -34.79 34.70 3.22
N THR A 36 -35.53 35.10 2.21
CA THR A 36 -36.23 34.19 1.29
C THR A 36 -35.24 33.77 0.21
N GLY A 37 -35.18 32.49 -0.13
CA GLY A 37 -34.30 31.99 -1.20
C GLY A 37 -33.89 30.54 -1.02
N SER A 38 -34.67 29.67 -1.66
CA SER A 38 -34.41 28.25 -1.92
C SER A 38 -33.06 27.99 -2.58
N ASP A 39 -32.32 26.97 -2.13
CA ASP A 39 -31.60 26.10 -3.07
C ASP A 39 -31.26 24.71 -2.50
N HIS A 40 -31.37 23.73 -3.37
CA HIS A 40 -31.21 22.30 -3.15
C HIS A 40 -29.77 21.93 -2.79
N ARG A 41 -29.52 21.61 -1.52
CA ARG A 41 -28.32 20.85 -1.09
C ARG A 41 -28.52 20.30 0.31
N ARG A 42 -29.34 19.25 0.47
CA ARG A 42 -29.49 18.48 1.73
C ARG A 42 -30.33 17.23 1.52
N SER A 43 -29.85 16.33 0.69
CA SER A 43 -30.43 14.99 0.53
C SER A 43 -29.33 14.08 0.01
N ASN A 44 -28.52 13.58 0.95
CA ASN A 44 -27.70 12.35 0.84
C ASN A 44 -26.89 12.07 2.12
N CYS A 45 -26.81 13.01 3.07
CA CYS A 45 -26.12 12.80 4.35
C CYS A 45 -27.00 12.21 5.48
N ARG A 46 -28.32 11.99 5.25
CA ARG A 46 -29.25 11.54 6.32
C ARG A 46 -29.51 10.03 6.37
N ILE A 47 -29.06 9.27 5.37
CA ILE A 47 -29.31 7.82 5.32
C ILE A 47 -28.29 7.07 6.19
N TRP A 48 -27.02 7.52 6.24
CA TRP A 48 -25.97 6.90 7.06
C TRP A 48 -26.11 7.17 8.58
N GLU A 49 -26.75 8.26 8.97
CA GLU A 49 -26.86 8.64 10.39
C GLU A 49 -28.09 8.01 11.09
N GLN A 50 -29.11 7.61 10.33
CA GLN A 50 -30.29 6.90 10.85
C GLN A 50 -30.04 5.40 11.11
N GLU A 51 -29.12 4.77 10.40
CA GLU A 51 -28.70 3.38 10.67
C GLU A 51 -27.81 3.28 11.91
N ARG A 52 -27.07 4.35 12.25
CA ARG A 52 -26.25 4.41 13.48
C ARG A 52 -27.07 4.65 14.75
N LEU A 53 -28.20 5.35 14.64
CA LEU A 53 -29.06 5.72 15.78
C LEU A 53 -30.17 4.70 16.08
N SER A 54 -30.38 3.70 15.24
CA SER A 54 -31.31 2.59 15.47
C SER A 54 -30.64 1.35 16.11
N ALA A 55 -29.31 1.37 16.27
CA ALA A 55 -28.54 0.32 16.92
C ALA A 55 -28.37 0.49 18.45
N THR A 56 -28.76 1.64 19.02
CA THR A 56 -28.62 1.94 20.45
C THR A 56 -29.92 1.68 21.22
N HIS A 57 -30.44 0.46 21.17
CA HIS A 57 -31.33 -0.13 22.20
C HIS A 57 -31.70 -1.56 21.78
N ARG A 58 -30.76 -2.49 21.97
CA ARG A 58 -31.05 -3.90 22.19
C ARG A 58 -29.92 -4.47 23.05
N GLY A 59 -30.18 -4.55 24.34
CA GLY A 59 -29.36 -5.35 25.25
C GLY A 59 -29.68 -6.81 24.95
N GLU A 60 -28.87 -7.44 24.11
CA GLU A 60 -28.89 -8.88 23.89
C GLU A 60 -27.45 -9.39 23.96
N SER A 61 -27.29 -10.45 24.73
CA SER A 61 -26.04 -11.16 24.98
C SER A 61 -25.22 -11.36 23.71
N HIS A 62 -24.05 -10.74 23.64
CA HIS A 62 -22.98 -11.17 22.75
C HIS A 62 -22.60 -12.60 23.14
N THR A 63 -23.20 -13.57 22.47
CA THR A 63 -22.60 -14.89 22.33
C THR A 63 -21.40 -14.66 21.41
N GLU A 64 -20.21 -14.61 21.99
CA GLU A 64 -18.97 -14.78 21.24
C GLU A 64 -19.07 -16.14 20.54
N CYS A 65 -19.50 -16.12 19.28
CA CYS A 65 -19.29 -17.24 18.39
C CYS A 65 -17.78 -17.24 18.13
N SER A 66 -17.00 -17.88 19.00
CA SER A 66 -15.57 -18.05 18.81
C SER A 66 -15.36 -18.96 17.59
N GLN A 67 -15.41 -18.36 16.41
CA GLN A 67 -15.00 -19.00 15.17
C GLN A 67 -13.56 -19.46 15.38
N GLY A 68 -13.29 -20.75 15.19
CA GLY A 68 -11.99 -21.37 15.50
C GLY A 68 -10.80 -20.72 14.77
N PRO A 69 -9.55 -21.12 15.06
CA PRO A 69 -8.37 -20.59 14.39
C PRO A 69 -8.48 -20.74 12.87
N LEU A 70 -8.11 -19.70 12.11
CA LEU A 70 -7.95 -19.79 10.65
C LEU A 70 -6.53 -20.19 10.32
N ARG A 71 -6.36 -20.95 9.23
CA ARG A 71 -5.04 -21.21 8.64
C ARG A 71 -4.75 -20.17 7.57
N VAL A 72 -3.77 -19.30 7.81
CA VAL A 72 -3.44 -18.18 6.94
C VAL A 72 -2.15 -18.47 6.18
N GLY A 73 -2.25 -18.68 4.88
CA GLY A 73 -1.10 -18.83 4.01
C GLY A 73 -0.53 -17.47 3.62
N ILE A 74 0.75 -17.24 3.88
CA ILE A 74 1.44 -16.00 3.54
C ILE A 74 2.44 -16.29 2.41
N ALA A 75 2.15 -15.76 1.22
CA ALA A 75 3.06 -15.78 0.09
C ALA A 75 4.10 -14.66 0.26
N GLY A 76 5.28 -15.04 0.73
CA GLY A 76 6.36 -14.15 1.10
C GLY A 76 7.05 -14.59 2.39
N ALA A 77 8.32 -14.24 2.51
CA ALA A 77 9.13 -14.48 3.70
C ALA A 77 10.00 -13.26 4.04
N GLY A 78 9.56 -12.07 3.64
CA GLY A 78 10.22 -10.81 4.01
C GLY A 78 9.87 -10.36 5.44
N ALA A 79 10.36 -9.19 5.82
CA ALA A 79 10.09 -8.62 7.14
C ALA A 79 8.59 -8.42 7.41
N VAL A 80 7.85 -7.95 6.40
CA VAL A 80 6.39 -7.78 6.50
C VAL A 80 5.71 -9.13 6.68
N ALA A 81 6.11 -10.17 5.95
CA ALA A 81 5.53 -11.51 6.09
C ALA A 81 5.69 -12.06 7.52
N PHE A 82 6.90 -11.96 8.10
CA PHE A 82 7.16 -12.41 9.47
C PHE A 82 6.40 -11.57 10.50
N GLY A 83 6.35 -10.24 10.31
CA GLY A 83 5.58 -9.35 11.17
C GLY A 83 4.08 -9.65 11.14
N THR A 84 3.52 -9.87 9.95
CA THR A 84 2.12 -10.27 9.77
C THR A 84 1.85 -11.62 10.41
N ALA A 85 2.73 -12.62 10.22
CA ALA A 85 2.61 -13.94 10.84
C ALA A 85 2.63 -13.87 12.39
N SER A 86 3.50 -13.04 12.96
CA SER A 86 3.55 -12.80 14.41
C SER A 86 2.23 -12.23 14.94
N ILE A 87 1.67 -11.23 14.26
CA ILE A 87 0.37 -10.63 14.65
C ILE A 87 -0.76 -11.66 14.54
N LEU A 88 -0.80 -12.43 13.44
CA LEU A 88 -1.80 -13.49 13.26
C LEU A 88 -1.73 -14.55 14.36
N SER A 89 -0.52 -15.02 14.69
CA SER A 89 -0.31 -15.97 15.77
C SER A 89 -0.75 -15.41 17.12
N LYS A 90 -0.42 -14.14 17.41
CA LYS A 90 -0.86 -13.45 18.62
C LYS A 90 -2.39 -13.37 18.71
N ASN A 91 -3.07 -13.28 17.58
CA ASN A 91 -4.53 -13.24 17.47
C ASN A 91 -5.19 -14.64 17.41
N GLY A 92 -4.42 -15.72 17.63
CA GLY A 92 -4.94 -17.08 17.69
C GLY A 92 -5.20 -17.70 16.31
N HIS A 93 -4.46 -17.28 15.28
CA HIS A 93 -4.49 -17.88 13.95
C HIS A 93 -3.19 -18.62 13.64
N GLU A 94 -3.28 -19.64 12.79
CA GLU A 94 -2.13 -20.40 12.33
C GLU A 94 -1.57 -19.76 11.06
N SER A 95 -0.24 -19.72 10.94
CA SER A 95 0.42 -19.14 9.77
C SER A 95 1.21 -20.20 9.01
N ILE A 96 1.08 -20.18 7.68
CA ILE A 96 1.85 -21.01 6.76
C ILE A 96 2.67 -20.07 5.87
N LEU A 97 3.99 -20.11 5.96
CA LEU A 97 4.88 -19.26 5.16
C LEU A 97 5.32 -19.98 3.89
N TRP A 98 5.42 -19.24 2.80
CA TRP A 98 6.02 -19.73 1.56
C TRP A 98 6.96 -18.69 0.96
N SER A 99 8.20 -19.10 0.69
CA SER A 99 9.16 -18.34 -0.10
C SER A 99 9.29 -18.97 -1.49
N PRO A 100 8.97 -18.27 -2.60
CA PRO A 100 9.08 -18.83 -3.94
C PRO A 100 10.49 -19.31 -4.30
N SER A 101 11.51 -18.63 -3.77
CA SER A 101 12.91 -18.99 -3.99
C SER A 101 13.44 -19.99 -2.97
N GLY A 102 12.66 -20.34 -1.94
CA GLY A 102 13.09 -21.12 -0.77
C GLY A 102 14.06 -20.38 0.16
N LYS A 103 14.82 -19.38 -0.33
CA LYS A 103 15.86 -18.68 0.42
C LYS A 103 15.32 -17.97 1.67
N GLY A 104 14.11 -17.41 1.60
CA GLY A 104 13.55 -16.63 2.70
C GLY A 104 13.11 -17.46 3.90
N THR A 105 12.92 -18.77 3.72
CA THR A 105 12.50 -19.72 4.77
C THR A 105 13.57 -20.78 5.03
N ALA A 106 14.76 -20.67 4.43
CA ALA A 106 15.80 -21.70 4.51
C ALA A 106 16.24 -22.00 5.94
N ASP A 107 16.27 -20.99 6.81
CA ASP A 107 16.66 -21.15 8.22
C ASP A 107 15.53 -21.68 9.12
N LEU A 108 14.30 -21.80 8.58
CA LEU A 108 13.12 -22.36 9.26
C LEU A 108 12.80 -23.79 8.83
N VAL A 109 13.39 -24.25 7.72
CA VAL A 109 13.29 -25.63 7.25
C VAL A 109 14.55 -26.33 7.70
N SER A 110 14.44 -27.15 8.74
CA SER A 110 15.56 -27.85 9.36
C SER A 110 16.50 -28.47 8.31
N ARG A 111 17.79 -28.18 8.43
CA ARG A 111 18.83 -29.03 7.85
C ARG A 111 19.30 -29.93 8.97
N ASP A 112 19.21 -31.24 8.73
CA ASP A 112 19.85 -32.24 9.58
C ASP A 112 21.36 -31.91 9.64
N ASN A 113 21.79 -31.31 10.76
CA ASN A 113 23.18 -30.90 10.97
C ASN A 113 24.06 -32.07 11.45
N GLY A 114 23.58 -33.32 11.34
CA GLY A 114 24.32 -34.52 11.75
C GLY A 114 24.45 -34.68 13.27
N SER A 115 23.81 -33.82 14.06
CA SER A 115 23.80 -33.84 15.54
C SER A 115 22.46 -34.27 16.15
N GLY A 116 21.44 -34.57 15.34
CA GLY A 116 20.11 -35.01 15.82
C GLY A 116 19.31 -33.94 16.57
N ASP A 117 19.75 -32.68 16.54
CA ASP A 117 19.08 -31.56 17.20
C ASP A 117 18.48 -30.65 16.12
N GLU A 118 17.15 -30.54 16.11
CA GLU A 118 16.37 -29.80 15.13
C GLU A 118 16.55 -28.28 15.37
N GLY A 119 17.22 -27.58 14.43
CA GLY A 119 17.32 -26.11 14.47
C GLY A 119 15.94 -25.44 14.37
N PRO A 120 15.80 -24.17 14.82
CA PRO A 120 14.52 -23.60 15.22
C PRO A 120 13.53 -23.41 14.06
N SER A 121 12.40 -24.10 14.15
CA SER A 121 11.13 -23.80 13.46
C SER A 121 10.48 -22.51 13.95
N THR A 122 10.94 -21.98 15.08
CA THR A 122 10.35 -20.83 15.78
C THR A 122 10.81 -19.51 15.20
N VAL A 123 9.86 -18.63 14.93
CA VAL A 123 10.10 -17.22 14.62
C VAL A 123 9.91 -16.39 15.88
N SER A 124 10.87 -15.51 16.18
CA SER A 124 10.78 -14.55 17.28
C SER A 124 10.60 -13.12 16.76
N SER A 125 9.57 -12.42 17.23
CA SER A 125 9.37 -11.00 16.94
C SER A 125 9.74 -10.11 18.11
N THR A 126 10.29 -8.93 17.80
CA THR A 126 10.60 -7.88 18.79
C THR A 126 9.95 -6.53 18.42
N GLY A 127 10.21 -5.50 19.21
CA GLY A 127 9.73 -4.14 18.96
C GLY A 127 8.30 -3.96 19.45
N ALA A 128 7.41 -3.51 18.57
CA ALA A 128 6.00 -3.22 18.87
C ALA A 128 5.21 -4.46 19.31
N LEU A 129 5.67 -5.67 18.97
CA LEU A 129 5.10 -6.93 19.43
C LEU A 129 6.22 -7.93 19.71
N ARG A 130 6.35 -8.34 20.98
CA ARG A 130 7.20 -9.46 21.39
C ARG A 130 6.36 -10.72 21.41
N HIS A 131 6.69 -11.68 20.54
CA HIS A 131 5.92 -12.91 20.38
C HIS A 131 6.81 -13.99 19.74
N GLU A 132 6.59 -15.25 20.12
CA GLU A 132 7.25 -16.41 19.53
C GLU A 132 6.20 -17.39 19.03
N PHE A 133 6.44 -17.95 17.86
CA PHE A 133 5.49 -18.85 17.21
C PHE A 133 6.19 -19.74 16.20
N ASP A 134 5.58 -20.89 15.92
CA ASP A 134 6.09 -21.88 14.97
C ASP A 134 5.23 -21.85 13.70
N PRO A 135 5.62 -21.09 12.65
CA PRO A 135 4.92 -21.17 11.38
C PRO A 135 5.14 -22.51 10.70
N GLU A 136 4.11 -23.02 10.03
CA GLU A 136 4.30 -24.09 9.06
C GLU A 136 4.97 -23.53 7.80
N ILE A 137 5.85 -24.31 7.16
CA ILE A 137 6.51 -23.88 5.91
C ILE A 137 5.98 -24.71 4.75
N ALA A 138 5.34 -24.03 3.78
CA ALA A 138 4.94 -24.67 2.53
C ALA A 138 6.12 -24.75 1.56
N SER A 139 6.30 -25.91 0.94
CA SER A 139 7.34 -26.18 -0.07
C SER A 139 6.98 -25.67 -1.46
N SER A 140 5.69 -25.39 -1.71
CA SER A 140 5.17 -24.97 -3.02
C SER A 140 3.95 -24.06 -2.92
N ALA A 141 3.64 -23.36 -4.02
CA ALA A 141 2.40 -22.59 -4.17
C ALA A 141 1.16 -23.48 -4.00
N GLU A 142 1.20 -24.70 -4.53
CA GLU A 142 0.12 -25.69 -4.40
C GLU A 142 -0.16 -26.03 -2.94
N GLU A 143 0.89 -26.34 -2.19
CA GLU A 143 0.78 -26.68 -0.77
C GLU A 143 0.24 -25.51 0.05
N LEU A 144 0.75 -24.29 -0.20
CA LEU A 144 0.27 -23.08 0.46
C LEU A 144 -1.24 -22.88 0.22
N VAL A 145 -1.69 -23.05 -1.03
CA VAL A 145 -3.10 -22.90 -1.38
C VAL A 145 -3.95 -24.01 -0.75
N LYS A 146 -3.51 -25.28 -0.81
CA LYS A 146 -4.27 -26.41 -0.26
C LYS A 146 -4.46 -26.33 1.25
N LYS A 147 -3.43 -25.91 1.98
CA LYS A 147 -3.42 -25.93 3.45
C LYS A 147 -4.04 -24.68 4.10
N SER A 148 -4.19 -23.58 3.36
CA SER A 148 -4.73 -22.33 3.90
C SER A 148 -6.25 -22.20 3.74
N ASP A 149 -6.89 -21.45 4.62
CA ASP A 149 -8.24 -20.92 4.44
C ASP A 149 -8.22 -19.56 3.76
N VAL A 150 -7.22 -18.74 4.08
CA VAL A 150 -7.00 -17.38 3.59
C VAL A 150 -5.57 -17.24 3.09
N LEU A 151 -5.36 -16.46 2.03
CA LEU A 151 -4.03 -16.12 1.53
C LEU A 151 -3.72 -14.65 1.75
N ILE A 152 -2.50 -14.33 2.16
CA ILE A 152 -1.94 -12.98 2.21
C ILE A 152 -0.69 -12.91 1.35
N ILE A 153 -0.68 -11.98 0.40
CA ILE A 153 0.48 -11.69 -0.44
C ILE A 153 1.29 -10.60 0.26
N ALA A 154 2.47 -10.95 0.76
CA ALA A 154 3.30 -10.10 1.60
C ALA A 154 4.71 -9.93 1.00
N LEU A 155 4.75 -9.42 -0.24
CA LEU A 155 5.95 -9.20 -1.02
C LEU A 155 5.93 -7.79 -1.64
N PRO A 156 7.11 -7.24 -1.98
CA PRO A 156 7.21 -6.04 -2.80
C PRO A 156 6.46 -6.19 -4.14
N ALA A 157 6.01 -5.07 -4.71
CA ALA A 157 5.21 -5.05 -5.93
C ALA A 157 5.88 -5.74 -7.13
N ASN A 158 7.21 -5.68 -7.24
CA ASN A 158 7.98 -6.36 -8.29
C ASN A 158 7.96 -7.90 -8.21
N GLY A 159 7.44 -8.48 -7.13
CA GLY A 159 7.20 -9.91 -7.01
C GLY A 159 5.73 -10.33 -7.16
N HIS A 160 4.81 -9.37 -7.26
CA HIS A 160 3.36 -9.66 -7.22
C HIS A 160 2.93 -10.55 -8.39
N LYS A 161 3.30 -10.19 -9.63
CA LYS A 161 2.90 -10.95 -10.81
C LYS A 161 3.36 -12.41 -10.75
N GLN A 162 4.64 -12.65 -10.42
CA GLN A 162 5.19 -13.99 -10.29
C GLN A 162 4.41 -14.85 -9.28
N ILE A 163 4.01 -14.25 -8.16
CA ILE A 163 3.22 -14.93 -7.13
C ILE A 163 1.81 -15.23 -7.61
N PHE A 164 1.15 -14.25 -8.23
CA PHE A 164 -0.17 -14.46 -8.81
C PHE A 164 -0.15 -15.58 -9.85
N ASP A 165 0.88 -15.62 -10.69
CA ASP A 165 1.07 -16.64 -11.71
C ASP A 165 1.26 -18.04 -11.12
N ALA A 166 1.97 -18.13 -9.99
CA ALA A 166 2.19 -19.38 -9.28
C ALA A 166 0.94 -19.87 -8.51
N LEU A 167 0.16 -18.96 -7.92
CA LEU A 167 -0.99 -19.32 -7.08
C LEU A 167 -2.26 -19.64 -7.89
N ALA A 168 -2.53 -18.89 -8.96
CA ALA A 168 -3.80 -18.95 -9.69
C ALA A 168 -4.18 -20.36 -10.22
N PRO A 169 -3.25 -21.18 -10.75
CA PRO A 169 -3.58 -22.54 -11.17
C PRO A 169 -4.09 -23.42 -10.02
N HIS A 170 -3.56 -23.25 -8.81
CA HIS A 170 -3.89 -24.08 -7.65
C HIS A 170 -5.13 -23.61 -6.90
N LEU A 171 -5.48 -22.33 -7.01
CA LEU A 171 -6.77 -21.80 -6.54
C LEU A 171 -7.95 -22.50 -7.23
N SER A 172 -7.72 -23.06 -8.42
CA SER A 172 -8.74 -23.77 -9.22
C SER A 172 -8.91 -25.24 -8.82
N SER A 173 -7.89 -25.86 -8.20
CA SER A 173 -7.86 -27.29 -7.85
C SER A 173 -8.19 -27.60 -6.39
N SER A 174 -8.34 -26.60 -5.52
CA SER A 174 -8.65 -26.82 -4.10
C SER A 174 -10.09 -27.31 -3.84
N SER A 175 -10.82 -27.66 -4.89
CA SER A 175 -12.14 -28.29 -4.92
C SER A 175 -12.07 -29.82 -5.03
N SER A 176 -10.90 -30.43 -5.27
CA SER A 176 -10.75 -31.89 -5.30
C SER A 176 -10.27 -32.42 -3.95
N ASP A 177 -11.19 -32.53 -2.98
CA ASP A 177 -11.07 -33.66 -2.06
C ASP A 177 -11.20 -34.93 -2.92
N SER A 178 -10.18 -35.78 -2.90
CA SER A 178 -10.09 -37.03 -3.66
C SER A 178 -11.08 -38.11 -3.18
N SER A 179 -12.15 -37.71 -2.49
CA SER A 179 -13.26 -38.59 -2.14
C SER A 179 -14.25 -38.64 -3.30
N PRO A 180 -14.57 -39.83 -3.85
CA PRO A 180 -15.53 -39.99 -4.95
C PRO A 180 -16.97 -39.49 -4.62
N ALA A 181 -17.22 -38.98 -3.42
CA ALA A 181 -18.46 -38.33 -3.01
C ALA A 181 -18.55 -36.82 -3.35
N ALA A 182 -17.47 -36.17 -3.80
CA ALA A 182 -17.40 -34.71 -3.99
C ALA A 182 -17.62 -34.23 -5.44
N ALA A 183 -18.06 -35.11 -6.36
CA ALA A 183 -18.47 -34.72 -7.71
C ALA A 183 -19.81 -33.97 -7.66
N GLY A 184 -19.78 -32.70 -7.24
CA GLY A 184 -20.95 -31.84 -7.09
C GLY A 184 -20.84 -30.76 -6.00
N ALA A 185 -19.77 -30.75 -5.19
CA ALA A 185 -19.55 -29.68 -4.22
C ALA A 185 -19.13 -28.38 -4.93
N PRO A 186 -19.71 -27.22 -4.59
CA PRO A 186 -19.26 -25.94 -5.14
C PRO A 186 -17.79 -25.71 -4.77
N PRO A 187 -16.98 -25.08 -5.65
CA PRO A 187 -15.58 -24.85 -5.37
C PRO A 187 -15.44 -23.98 -4.11
N LYS A 188 -14.54 -24.37 -3.19
CA LYS A 188 -14.29 -23.62 -1.95
C LYS A 188 -13.83 -22.21 -2.31
N LYS A 189 -14.65 -21.21 -1.97
CA LYS A 189 -14.28 -19.79 -2.08
C LYS A 189 -13.11 -19.54 -1.13
N LYS A 190 -12.08 -18.87 -1.65
CA LYS A 190 -10.93 -18.39 -0.87
C LYS A 190 -10.91 -16.88 -0.88
N HIS A 191 -10.32 -16.33 0.16
CA HIS A 191 -10.05 -14.91 0.31
C HIS A 191 -8.56 -14.66 0.13
N ILE A 192 -8.20 -13.77 -0.79
CA ILE A 192 -6.81 -13.40 -1.07
C ILE A 192 -6.63 -11.93 -0.71
N ILE A 193 -5.67 -11.63 0.16
CA ILE A 193 -5.34 -10.27 0.58
C ILE A 193 -4.02 -9.87 -0.07
N VAL A 194 -4.02 -8.78 -0.83
CA VAL A 194 -2.81 -8.14 -1.37
C VAL A 194 -2.36 -7.07 -0.38
N SER A 195 -1.33 -7.38 0.43
CA SER A 195 -0.77 -6.46 1.42
C SER A 195 0.12 -5.44 0.74
N SER A 196 -0.27 -4.16 0.78
CA SER A 196 0.33 -3.07 -0.02
C SER A 196 0.16 -3.29 -1.54
N HIS A 197 -1.09 -3.24 -1.98
CA HIS A 197 -1.46 -3.28 -3.39
C HIS A 197 -0.81 -2.15 -4.20
N ALA A 198 -0.27 -2.51 -5.36
CA ALA A 198 0.32 -1.59 -6.34
C ALA A 198 -0.01 -2.04 -7.76
N SER A 199 0.03 -1.11 -8.72
CA SER A 199 -0.10 -1.38 -10.16
C SER A 199 -1.27 -2.31 -10.55
N PHE A 200 -2.42 -2.16 -9.92
CA PHE A 200 -3.61 -2.97 -10.20
C PHE A 200 -3.36 -4.49 -10.12
N GLY A 201 -2.43 -4.93 -9.27
CA GLY A 201 -2.10 -6.35 -9.10
C GLY A 201 -3.30 -7.23 -8.75
N ALA A 202 -4.25 -6.72 -7.95
CA ALA A 202 -5.48 -7.45 -7.65
C ALA A 202 -6.38 -7.64 -8.89
N LEU A 203 -6.43 -6.65 -9.77
CA LEU A 203 -7.16 -6.75 -11.04
C LEU A 203 -6.49 -7.74 -12.00
N TYR A 204 -5.15 -7.76 -12.04
CA TYR A 204 -4.41 -8.78 -12.77
C TYR A 204 -4.77 -10.19 -12.30
N LEU A 205 -4.71 -10.45 -10.99
CA LEU A 205 -5.07 -11.75 -10.42
C LEU A 205 -6.54 -12.11 -10.72
N SER A 206 -7.45 -11.16 -10.53
CA SER A 206 -8.88 -11.37 -10.80
C SER A 206 -9.14 -11.75 -12.26
N GLN A 207 -8.52 -11.02 -13.20
CA GLN A 207 -8.61 -11.32 -14.62
C GLN A 207 -8.02 -12.69 -14.97
N PHE A 208 -6.90 -13.07 -14.35
CA PHE A 208 -6.30 -14.38 -14.57
C PHE A 208 -7.24 -15.50 -14.09
N LEU A 209 -7.84 -15.33 -12.91
CA LEU A 209 -8.84 -16.26 -12.37
C LEU A 209 -10.11 -16.33 -13.25
N HIS A 210 -10.56 -15.22 -13.82
CA HIS A 210 -11.64 -15.20 -14.81
C HIS A 210 -11.32 -16.06 -16.05
N GLN A 211 -10.07 -16.04 -16.54
CA GLN A 211 -9.66 -16.86 -17.69
C GLN A 211 -9.58 -18.35 -17.38
N LEU A 212 -9.28 -18.70 -16.14
CA LEU A 212 -9.32 -20.08 -15.65
C LEU A 212 -10.76 -20.54 -15.34
N GLY A 213 -11.77 -19.67 -15.47
CA GLY A 213 -13.14 -19.98 -15.10
C GLY A 213 -13.37 -20.03 -13.59
N ASN A 214 -12.43 -19.50 -12.79
CA ASN A 214 -12.33 -19.69 -11.35
C ASN A 214 -12.41 -18.35 -10.58
N HIS A 215 -13.40 -17.53 -10.91
CA HIS A 215 -13.50 -16.13 -10.47
C HIS A 215 -14.41 -15.92 -9.26
N HIS A 216 -14.79 -16.98 -8.55
CA HIS A 216 -15.65 -16.88 -7.37
C HIS A 216 -14.90 -16.45 -6.09
N HIS A 217 -13.57 -16.31 -6.15
CA HIS A 217 -12.72 -15.85 -5.05
C HIS A 217 -12.88 -14.35 -4.78
N THR A 218 -12.66 -13.95 -3.52
CA THR A 218 -12.56 -12.53 -3.15
C THR A 218 -11.10 -12.12 -3.10
N ILE A 219 -10.77 -10.97 -3.69
CA ILE A 219 -9.43 -10.37 -3.63
C ILE A 219 -9.51 -9.02 -2.92
N THR A 220 -8.99 -8.92 -1.72
CA THR A 220 -8.90 -7.67 -0.95
C THR A 220 -7.57 -7.01 -1.19
N SER A 221 -7.58 -5.72 -1.46
CA SER A 221 -6.40 -4.88 -1.64
C SER A 221 -6.26 -3.94 -0.46
N TRP A 222 -5.10 -3.95 0.18
CA TRP A 222 -4.75 -2.95 1.19
C TRP A 222 -3.86 -1.87 0.58
N GLY A 223 -4.12 -0.60 0.88
CA GLY A 223 -3.28 0.51 0.41
C GLY A 223 -1.89 0.56 1.05
N THR A 224 -1.66 -0.23 2.11
CA THR A 224 -0.37 -0.36 2.79
C THR A 224 -0.29 -1.72 3.50
N THR A 225 0.83 -2.01 4.14
CA THR A 225 1.01 -3.19 4.99
C THR A 225 0.45 -2.95 6.38
N VAL A 226 -0.05 -4.01 7.05
CA VAL A 226 -0.55 -3.91 8.45
C VAL A 226 0.56 -3.52 9.45
N CYS A 227 1.81 -3.82 9.12
CA CYS A 227 2.97 -3.47 9.95
C CYS A 227 4.17 -3.05 9.11
N THR A 228 5.07 -2.30 9.72
CA THR A 228 6.44 -2.11 9.24
C THR A 228 7.38 -2.96 10.09
N ALA A 229 8.38 -3.56 9.45
CA ALA A 229 9.28 -4.48 10.12
C ALA A 229 10.64 -4.53 9.43
N ARG A 230 11.65 -5.00 10.16
CA ARG A 230 12.99 -5.30 9.65
C ARG A 230 13.37 -6.71 10.06
N ARG A 231 13.76 -7.56 9.10
CA ARG A 231 14.36 -8.87 9.45
C ARG A 231 15.69 -8.63 10.14
N THR A 232 15.88 -9.26 11.28
CA THR A 232 17.14 -9.20 12.05
C THR A 232 17.93 -10.49 11.93
N SER A 233 17.29 -11.61 11.56
CA SER A 233 17.96 -12.86 11.18
C SER A 233 17.08 -13.76 10.28
N GLY A 234 17.55 -15.00 10.07
CA GLY A 234 16.81 -16.11 9.48
C GLY A 234 15.46 -16.43 10.16
N THR A 235 15.42 -16.23 11.48
CA THR A 235 14.30 -16.66 12.34
C THR A 235 13.80 -15.52 13.25
N SER A 236 14.21 -14.28 13.00
CA SER A 236 13.77 -13.14 13.80
C SER A 236 13.44 -11.88 13.00
N VAL A 237 12.46 -11.14 13.52
CA VAL A 237 11.95 -9.91 12.95
C VAL A 237 11.74 -8.84 14.01
N ASP A 238 12.15 -7.61 13.73
CA ASP A 238 11.85 -6.46 14.57
C ASP A 238 10.66 -5.70 13.98
N ILE A 239 9.51 -5.76 14.64
CA ILE A 239 8.27 -5.07 14.23
C ILE A 239 8.38 -3.63 14.71
N LYS A 240 8.57 -2.70 13.76
CA LYS A 240 8.73 -1.28 14.06
C LYS A 240 7.41 -0.62 14.43
N THR A 241 6.35 -0.95 13.71
CA THR A 241 5.03 -0.36 13.93
C THR A 241 3.94 -1.33 13.51
N ILE A 242 2.87 -1.43 14.30
CA ILE A 242 1.59 -2.03 13.90
C ILE A 242 0.62 -0.89 13.62
N ARG A 243 0.05 -0.86 12.42
CA ARG A 243 -0.81 0.26 12.00
C ARG A 243 -2.15 0.20 12.71
N LYS A 244 -2.63 1.38 13.13
CA LYS A 244 -3.97 1.53 13.71
C LYS A 244 -5.07 1.52 12.66
N SER A 245 -4.76 1.91 11.43
CA SER A 245 -5.73 1.84 10.33
C SER A 245 -5.07 1.47 9.01
N VAL A 246 -5.84 0.78 8.16
CA VAL A 246 -5.46 0.39 6.81
C VAL A 246 -6.63 0.65 5.87
N ASP A 247 -6.42 1.46 4.83
CA ASP A 247 -7.42 1.62 3.78
C ASP A 247 -7.49 0.33 2.95
N SER A 248 -8.70 -0.14 2.65
CA SER A 248 -8.93 -1.40 1.93
C SER A 248 -10.04 -1.29 0.89
N SER A 249 -9.99 -2.12 -0.13
CA SER A 249 -11.14 -2.39 -1.03
C SER A 249 -11.06 -3.85 -1.49
N CYS A 250 -12.09 -4.36 -2.15
CA CYS A 250 -12.07 -5.74 -2.64
C CYS A 250 -12.69 -5.88 -4.03
N LEU A 251 -12.32 -6.97 -4.70
CA LEU A 251 -12.88 -7.44 -5.95
C LEU A 251 -13.53 -8.81 -5.73
N PRO A 252 -14.77 -9.03 -6.18
CA PRO A 252 -15.74 -8.00 -6.58
C PRO A 252 -16.16 -7.12 -5.38
N GLU A 253 -16.54 -5.87 -5.63
CA GLU A 253 -16.95 -4.91 -4.59
C GLU A 253 -18.15 -5.40 -3.74
N GLY A 254 -19.02 -6.24 -4.32
CA GLY A 254 -20.12 -6.87 -3.60
C GLY A 254 -19.70 -7.72 -2.39
N ASP A 255 -18.42 -8.14 -2.32
CA ASP A 255 -17.88 -8.89 -1.19
C ASP A 255 -17.37 -8.00 -0.04
N SER A 256 -17.52 -6.67 -0.12
CA SER A 256 -16.88 -5.72 0.81
C SER A 256 -17.20 -5.98 2.27
N ALA A 257 -18.44 -6.36 2.61
CA ALA A 257 -18.82 -6.66 3.99
C ALA A 257 -18.06 -7.88 4.54
N SER A 258 -18.02 -8.98 3.77
CA SER A 258 -17.28 -10.20 4.14
C SER A 258 -15.77 -9.98 4.19
N SER A 259 -15.24 -9.13 3.30
CA SER A 259 -13.83 -8.71 3.31
C SER A 259 -13.48 -7.96 4.59
N LEU A 260 -14.34 -7.03 5.01
CA LEU A 260 -14.12 -6.24 6.22
C LEU A 260 -14.15 -7.14 7.47
N GLU A 261 -15.19 -7.97 7.59
CA GLU A 261 -15.33 -8.93 8.70
C GLU A 261 -14.10 -9.85 8.81
N LEU A 262 -13.59 -10.35 7.68
CA LEU A 262 -12.40 -11.17 7.69
C LEU A 262 -11.16 -10.40 8.15
N CYS A 263 -10.96 -9.18 7.66
CA CYS A 263 -9.81 -8.36 8.07
C CYS A 263 -9.86 -8.01 9.57
N GLU A 264 -11.04 -7.67 10.09
CA GLU A 264 -11.26 -7.40 11.52
C GLU A 264 -11.04 -8.65 12.38
N ARG A 265 -11.46 -9.83 11.90
CA ARG A 265 -11.18 -11.10 12.57
C ARG A 265 -9.67 -11.38 12.65
N LEU A 266 -8.95 -11.21 11.54
CA LEU A 266 -7.51 -11.49 11.47
C LEU A 266 -6.67 -10.48 12.27
N PHE A 267 -7.10 -9.22 12.33
CA PHE A 267 -6.38 -8.12 12.96
C PHE A 267 -7.33 -7.20 13.76
N PRO A 268 -7.89 -7.66 14.89
CA PRO A 268 -8.90 -6.93 15.66
C PRO A 268 -8.44 -5.56 16.18
N ASP A 269 -7.13 -5.35 16.34
CA ASP A 269 -6.55 -4.08 16.79
C ASP A 269 -6.25 -3.08 15.63
N THR A 270 -6.61 -3.43 14.39
CA THR A 270 -6.42 -2.60 13.19
C THR A 270 -7.78 -2.22 12.59
N GLU A 271 -8.04 -0.93 12.47
CA GLU A 271 -9.23 -0.41 11.80
C GLU A 271 -9.07 -0.49 10.27
N PHE A 272 -9.81 -1.39 9.63
CA PHE A 272 -9.86 -1.42 8.16
C PHE A 272 -10.91 -0.44 7.65
N ARG A 273 -10.50 0.43 6.73
CA ARG A 273 -11.37 1.48 6.18
C ARG A 273 -11.68 1.16 4.72
N PRO A 274 -12.89 0.68 4.40
CA PRO A 274 -13.31 0.47 3.02
C PRO A 274 -13.21 1.77 2.20
N ARG A 275 -12.70 1.68 0.98
CA ARG A 275 -12.63 2.77 -0.01
C ARG A 275 -13.40 2.39 -1.27
N GLU A 276 -13.75 3.41 -2.06
CA GLU A 276 -14.49 3.27 -3.33
C GLU A 276 -13.61 2.63 -4.43
N GLY A 277 -13.50 1.30 -4.39
CA GLY A 277 -12.84 0.49 -5.41
C GLY A 277 -11.30 0.55 -5.43
N LEU A 278 -10.70 -0.15 -6.40
CA LEU A 278 -9.23 -0.21 -6.53
C LEU A 278 -8.58 1.11 -6.96
N LEU A 279 -9.31 1.98 -7.65
CA LEU A 279 -8.80 3.29 -8.04
C LEU A 279 -8.49 4.16 -6.81
N ALA A 280 -9.41 4.16 -5.83
CA ALA A 280 -9.19 4.86 -4.56
C ALA A 280 -7.99 4.30 -3.79
N ILE A 281 -7.82 2.98 -3.75
CA ILE A 281 -6.66 2.35 -3.09
C ILE A 281 -5.35 2.72 -3.79
N THR A 282 -5.33 2.67 -5.13
CA THR A 282 -4.14 3.00 -5.93
C THR A 282 -3.72 4.45 -5.70
N LEU A 283 -4.67 5.39 -5.68
CA LEU A 283 -4.38 6.82 -5.48
C LEU A 283 -4.21 7.22 -4.01
N SER A 284 -4.64 6.39 -3.05
CA SER A 284 -4.43 6.67 -1.62
C SER A 284 -3.00 6.34 -1.14
N ASN A 285 -2.23 5.59 -1.94
CA ASN A 285 -0.84 5.29 -1.62
C ASN A 285 0.06 6.50 -1.92
N LEU A 286 0.48 7.19 -0.87
CA LEU A 286 1.36 8.37 -0.93
C LEU A 286 2.85 8.02 -0.98
N ASN A 287 3.22 6.75 -0.72
CA ASN A 287 4.61 6.35 -0.67
C ASN A 287 5.36 6.64 -1.98
N PRO A 288 4.83 6.37 -3.19
CA PRO A 288 5.63 6.50 -4.39
C PRO A 288 6.12 7.92 -4.66
N GLN A 289 5.23 8.91 -4.59
CA GLN A 289 5.61 10.32 -4.76
C GLN A 289 6.50 10.81 -3.61
N ASN A 290 6.25 10.32 -2.38
CA ASN A 290 7.03 10.74 -1.22
C ASN A 290 8.46 10.24 -1.32
N HIS A 291 8.61 8.95 -1.60
CA HIS A 291 9.88 8.29 -1.79
C HIS A 291 10.65 8.84 -2.99
N LEU A 292 9.98 9.18 -4.09
CA LEU A 292 10.59 9.86 -5.23
C LEU A 292 11.28 11.16 -4.79
N ALA A 293 10.55 12.06 -4.14
CA ALA A 293 11.12 13.35 -3.72
C ALA A 293 12.22 13.20 -2.67
N ILE A 294 12.04 12.29 -1.70
CA ILE A 294 13.03 11.99 -0.66
C ILE A 294 14.31 11.44 -1.29
N ALA A 295 14.20 10.44 -2.18
CA ALA A 295 15.34 9.79 -2.82
C ALA A 295 16.07 10.75 -3.77
N MET A 296 15.34 11.46 -4.65
CA MET A 296 15.96 12.42 -5.57
C MET A 296 16.65 13.57 -4.83
N GLY A 297 16.02 14.11 -3.78
CA GLY A 297 16.58 15.19 -2.97
C GLY A 297 17.80 14.80 -2.15
N ASN A 298 18.02 13.49 -1.93
CA ASN A 298 19.07 12.96 -1.06
C ASN A 298 19.93 11.86 -1.70
N ILE A 299 19.92 11.72 -3.03
CA ILE A 299 20.58 10.58 -3.69
C ILE A 299 22.07 10.48 -3.36
N SER A 300 22.78 11.61 -3.26
CA SER A 300 24.20 11.61 -2.93
C SER A 300 24.49 11.09 -1.52
N ARG A 301 23.54 11.24 -0.58
CA ARG A 301 23.63 10.65 0.77
C ARG A 301 23.45 9.14 0.72
N MET A 302 22.51 8.68 -0.11
CA MET A 302 22.25 7.27 -0.36
C MET A 302 23.47 6.60 -1.02
N ASP A 303 24.09 7.24 -2.00
CA ASP A 303 25.31 6.74 -2.67
C ASP A 303 26.50 6.63 -1.73
N LYS A 304 26.62 7.59 -0.80
CA LYS A 304 27.71 7.63 0.18
C LYS A 304 27.47 6.75 1.41
N GLY A 305 26.28 6.16 1.53
CA GLY A 305 25.88 5.41 2.72
C GLY A 305 25.89 6.23 4.00
N GLU A 306 25.54 7.52 3.91
CA GLU A 306 25.45 8.38 5.09
C GLU A 306 24.34 7.88 6.02
N GLU A 307 24.49 8.07 7.33
CA GLU A 307 23.38 7.96 8.28
C GLU A 307 22.65 9.30 8.34
N TRP A 308 21.37 9.32 7.98
CA TRP A 308 20.58 10.54 7.91
C TRP A 308 19.10 10.28 8.25
N TYR A 309 18.40 11.34 8.64
CA TYR A 309 16.97 11.32 8.97
C TYR A 309 16.11 11.77 7.79
N GLN A 310 14.96 11.13 7.57
CA GLN A 310 14.11 11.43 6.42
C GLN A 310 13.45 12.80 6.53
N PHE A 311 12.63 13.01 7.57
CA PHE A 311 11.82 14.22 7.68
C PHE A 311 12.68 15.46 7.93
N GLN A 312 13.75 15.33 8.71
CA GLN A 312 14.74 16.38 8.89
C GLN A 312 15.31 16.87 7.54
N ASN A 313 15.55 15.96 6.60
CA ASN A 313 16.14 16.29 5.30
C ASN A 313 15.10 16.64 4.22
N ILE A 314 13.80 16.71 4.56
CA ILE A 314 12.79 17.36 3.72
C ILE A 314 12.89 18.88 3.93
N THR A 315 13.89 19.46 3.26
CA THR A 315 14.15 20.92 3.23
C THR A 315 13.06 21.66 2.43
N PRO A 316 12.96 23.00 2.49
CA PRO A 316 11.88 23.74 1.83
C PRO A 316 11.72 23.45 0.33
N LYS A 317 12.80 23.16 -0.40
CA LYS A 317 12.73 22.81 -1.83
C LYS A 317 12.21 21.40 -2.06
N ILE A 318 12.56 20.45 -1.20
CA ILE A 318 12.03 19.07 -1.26
C ILE A 318 10.56 19.06 -0.81
N GLY A 319 10.20 19.83 0.23
CA GLY A 319 8.81 20.04 0.65
C GLY A 319 7.95 20.60 -0.48
N GLY A 320 8.40 21.67 -1.15
CA GLY A 320 7.69 22.21 -2.31
C GLY A 320 7.57 21.23 -3.49
N PHE A 321 8.56 20.36 -3.68
CA PHE A 321 8.49 19.30 -4.70
C PHE A 321 7.43 18.25 -4.34
N LEU A 322 7.39 17.80 -3.08
CA LEU A 322 6.37 16.88 -2.56
C LEU A 322 4.96 17.44 -2.69
N GLU A 323 4.76 18.71 -2.33
CA GLU A 323 3.48 19.41 -2.47
C GLU A 323 3.01 19.46 -3.93
N ALA A 324 3.92 19.72 -4.86
CA ALA A 324 3.62 19.77 -6.28
C ALA A 324 3.29 18.38 -6.86
N LEU A 325 3.99 17.33 -6.43
CA LEU A 325 3.62 15.94 -6.76
C LEU A 325 2.23 15.61 -6.21
N ASP A 326 1.97 15.91 -4.93
CA ASP A 326 0.68 15.61 -4.32
C ASP A 326 -0.48 16.31 -5.04
N LYS A 327 -0.25 17.53 -5.52
CA LYS A 327 -1.23 18.27 -6.33
C LYS A 327 -1.61 17.52 -7.60
N GLU A 328 -0.65 16.98 -8.36
CA GLU A 328 -0.96 16.19 -9.57
C GLU A 328 -1.82 14.97 -9.23
N ARG A 329 -1.46 14.24 -8.17
CA ARG A 329 -2.21 13.08 -7.70
C ARG A 329 -3.65 13.45 -7.29
N LEU A 330 -3.82 14.57 -6.58
CA LEU A 330 -5.13 15.06 -6.15
C LEU A 330 -5.99 15.53 -7.33
N GLU A 331 -5.40 16.15 -8.35
CA GLU A 331 -6.11 16.53 -9.58
C GLU A 331 -6.64 15.29 -10.33
N ILE A 332 -5.87 14.21 -10.36
CA ILE A 332 -6.28 12.93 -10.94
C ILE A 332 -7.40 12.30 -10.12
N ALA A 333 -7.26 12.23 -8.79
CA ALA A 333 -8.29 11.69 -7.91
C ALA A 333 -9.61 12.48 -8.04
N SER A 334 -9.53 13.82 -8.08
CA SER A 334 -10.68 14.68 -8.28
C SER A 334 -11.36 14.46 -9.62
N ALA A 335 -10.60 14.27 -10.71
CA ALA A 335 -11.15 13.95 -12.02
C ALA A 335 -11.88 12.60 -12.08
N LEU A 336 -11.51 11.67 -11.19
CA LEU A 336 -12.19 10.38 -11.00
C LEU A 336 -13.37 10.45 -10.01
N GLY A 337 -13.63 11.60 -9.40
CA GLY A 337 -14.64 11.75 -8.34
C GLY A 337 -14.27 11.09 -7.02
N LEU A 338 -12.98 10.80 -6.79
CA LEU A 338 -12.49 10.10 -5.61
C LEU A 338 -12.00 11.08 -4.56
N ASP A 339 -12.42 10.86 -3.31
CA ASP A 339 -11.82 11.51 -2.15
C ASP A 339 -10.62 10.70 -1.67
N VAL A 340 -9.47 11.35 -1.51
CA VAL A 340 -8.22 10.73 -1.03
C VAL A 340 -7.50 11.72 -0.12
N LYS A 341 -6.79 11.19 0.88
CA LYS A 341 -6.02 12.00 1.84
C LYS A 341 -4.96 12.81 1.12
N THR A 342 -4.71 14.03 1.58
CA THR A 342 -3.52 14.81 1.18
C THR A 342 -2.26 14.27 1.86
N VAL A 343 -1.09 14.68 1.38
CA VAL A 343 0.18 14.40 2.08
C VAL A 343 0.19 14.97 3.52
N TYR A 344 -0.47 16.11 3.73
CA TYR A 344 -0.64 16.72 5.04
C TYR A 344 -1.50 15.86 5.97
N ASP A 345 -2.67 15.40 5.49
CA ASP A 345 -3.54 14.53 6.27
C ASP A 345 -2.80 13.25 6.67
N HIS A 346 -2.06 12.68 5.73
CA HIS A 346 -1.29 11.46 5.96
C HIS A 346 -0.22 11.64 7.03
N PHE A 347 0.59 12.70 6.96
CA PHE A 347 1.61 12.97 7.96
C PHE A 347 0.99 13.33 9.32
N SER A 348 -0.12 14.08 9.33
CA SER A 348 -0.79 14.45 10.57
C SER A 348 -1.31 13.21 11.31
N LEU A 349 -2.00 12.33 10.60
CA LEU A 349 -2.56 11.09 11.15
C LEU A 349 -1.47 10.07 11.53
N SER A 350 -0.38 9.99 10.77
CA SER A 350 0.67 8.99 11.00
C SER A 350 1.62 9.39 12.13
N PHE A 351 1.97 10.68 12.23
CA PHE A 351 3.01 11.18 13.14
C PHE A 351 2.47 12.07 14.26
N HIS A 352 1.14 12.25 14.33
CA HIS A 352 0.45 13.02 15.38
C HIS A 352 1.00 14.45 15.52
N VAL A 353 1.24 15.09 14.37
CA VAL A 353 1.64 16.50 14.25
C VAL A 353 0.49 17.30 13.62
N PRO A 354 0.23 18.53 14.08
CA PRO A 354 -0.77 19.37 13.42
C PRO A 354 -0.29 19.80 12.03
N ILE A 355 -1.24 20.06 11.14
CA ILE A 355 -0.95 20.73 9.86
C ILE A 355 -0.51 22.17 10.18
N PRO A 356 0.68 22.61 9.74
CA PRO A 356 1.16 23.96 10.02
C PRO A 356 0.26 25.03 9.41
N ALA A 357 0.04 26.14 10.14
CA ALA A 357 -0.71 27.28 9.63
C ALA A 357 -0.05 27.95 8.41
N SER A 358 1.26 27.77 8.24
CA SER A 358 2.01 28.22 7.07
C SER A 358 1.66 27.46 5.79
N GLY A 359 1.08 26.26 5.92
CA GLY A 359 0.87 25.35 4.79
C GLY A 359 2.19 24.84 4.19
N SER A 360 3.28 24.77 4.97
CA SER A 360 4.58 24.23 4.54
C SER A 360 4.76 22.78 4.97
N LEU A 361 4.91 21.88 4.02
CA LEU A 361 5.19 20.47 4.32
C LEU A 361 6.57 20.29 4.93
N SER A 362 7.55 21.11 4.54
CA SER A 362 8.88 21.08 5.15
C SER A 362 8.84 21.44 6.64
N GLU A 363 8.07 22.46 7.04
CA GLU A 363 7.86 22.81 8.45
C GLU A 363 7.21 21.66 9.21
N MET A 364 6.20 21.01 8.61
CA MET A 364 5.57 19.82 9.19
C MET A 364 6.58 18.70 9.42
N CYS A 365 7.48 18.47 8.48
CA CYS A 365 8.55 17.47 8.58
C CYS A 365 9.57 17.82 9.67
N GLN A 366 9.95 19.10 9.81
CA GLN A 366 10.81 19.54 10.91
C GLN A 366 10.13 19.31 12.28
N ASN A 367 8.82 19.58 12.39
CA ASN A 367 8.06 19.30 13.62
C ASN A 367 8.02 17.80 13.95
N ILE A 368 7.96 16.91 12.95
CA ILE A 368 8.03 15.45 13.15
C ILE A 368 9.41 15.08 13.72
N TYR A 369 10.47 15.65 13.15
CA TYR A 369 11.84 15.43 13.60
C TYR A 369 12.08 15.92 15.04
N GLU A 370 11.67 17.15 15.36
CA GLU A 370 11.83 17.74 16.69
C GLU A 370 11.07 16.98 17.78
N LYS A 371 9.96 16.32 17.44
CA LYS A 371 9.24 15.41 18.35
C LYS A 371 9.92 14.05 18.56
N GLY A 372 11.02 13.76 17.87
CA GLY A 372 11.70 12.47 17.92
C GLY A 372 10.98 11.34 17.18
N ASN A 373 10.06 11.68 16.27
CA ASN A 373 9.28 10.71 15.50
C ASN A 373 9.86 10.45 14.10
N ASP A 374 11.07 10.93 13.82
CA ASP A 374 11.73 10.71 12.54
C ASP A 374 12.25 9.28 12.38
N VAL A 375 12.47 8.90 11.13
CA VAL A 375 13.01 7.62 10.72
C VAL A 375 14.25 7.83 9.86
N HIS A 376 15.14 6.85 9.85
CA HIS A 376 16.33 6.93 9.00
C HIS A 376 15.99 6.74 7.52
N GLY A 377 16.64 7.53 6.68
CA GLY A 377 16.60 7.36 5.23
C GLY A 377 17.37 6.12 4.78
N PRO A 378 17.14 5.64 3.54
CA PRO A 378 17.97 4.59 2.98
C PRO A 378 19.43 5.03 2.87
N THR A 379 20.34 4.11 3.15
CA THR A 379 21.81 4.31 3.04
C THR A 379 22.39 3.65 1.78
N ALA A 380 21.53 3.29 0.83
CA ALA A 380 21.92 2.73 -0.46
C ALA A 380 20.94 3.22 -1.53
N ALA A 381 21.47 3.58 -2.71
CA ALA A 381 20.66 4.05 -3.83
C ALA A 381 19.69 2.98 -4.34
N ASP A 382 20.10 1.71 -4.34
CA ASP A 382 19.26 0.54 -4.67
C ASP A 382 18.21 0.22 -3.59
N SER A 383 17.48 1.23 -3.15
CA SER A 383 16.35 1.15 -2.24
C SER A 383 15.06 0.88 -3.00
N ARG A 384 14.09 0.26 -2.33
CA ARG A 384 12.72 0.08 -2.83
C ARG A 384 11.99 1.41 -3.08
N TYR A 385 12.47 2.49 -2.47
CA TYR A 385 12.03 3.87 -2.76
C TYR A 385 12.13 4.22 -4.24
N VAL A 386 13.09 3.61 -4.95
CA VAL A 386 13.21 3.74 -6.40
C VAL A 386 12.81 2.44 -7.07
N THR A 387 13.42 1.32 -6.69
CA THR A 387 13.30 0.05 -7.44
C THR A 387 11.93 -0.62 -7.36
N GLU A 388 11.07 -0.21 -6.43
CA GLU A 388 9.68 -0.67 -6.32
C GLU A 388 8.71 0.46 -6.66
N ASP A 389 8.84 1.61 -6.00
CA ASP A 389 7.87 2.69 -6.08
C ASP A 389 7.86 3.43 -7.43
N VAL A 390 9.00 3.56 -8.11
CA VAL A 390 9.04 4.20 -9.43
C VAL A 390 8.32 3.35 -10.49
N PRO A 391 8.70 2.07 -10.72
CA PRO A 391 8.02 1.24 -11.70
C PRO A 391 6.59 0.89 -11.31
N TYR A 392 6.29 0.57 -10.04
CA TYR A 392 4.99 0.02 -9.66
C TYR A 392 4.06 1.00 -8.92
N GLY A 393 4.59 2.10 -8.42
CA GLY A 393 3.83 3.11 -7.68
C GLY A 393 3.53 4.37 -8.51
N LEU A 394 4.54 4.94 -9.17
CA LEU A 394 4.38 6.14 -10.00
C LEU A 394 3.74 5.84 -11.35
N ALA A 395 4.13 4.75 -12.00
CA ALA A 395 3.60 4.36 -13.31
C ALA A 395 2.05 4.30 -13.37
N PRO A 396 1.33 3.70 -12.40
CA PRO A 396 -0.13 3.74 -12.43
C PRO A 396 -0.70 5.15 -12.27
N VAL A 397 -0.07 6.05 -11.49
CA VAL A 397 -0.50 7.46 -11.37
C VAL A 397 -0.33 8.18 -12.70
N VAL A 398 0.80 7.99 -13.38
CA VAL A 398 1.06 8.56 -14.72
C VAL A 398 0.03 8.06 -15.74
N ALA A 399 -0.24 6.75 -15.74
CA ALA A 399 -1.21 6.15 -16.65
C ALA A 399 -2.64 6.68 -16.39
N LEU A 400 -3.07 6.75 -15.13
CA LEU A 400 -4.36 7.32 -14.76
C LEU A 400 -4.46 8.80 -15.16
N GLY A 401 -3.41 9.58 -14.95
CA GLY A 401 -3.37 10.99 -15.37
C GLY A 401 -3.59 11.18 -16.86
N LYS A 402 -3.01 10.31 -17.70
CA LYS A 402 -3.26 10.30 -19.15
C LYS A 402 -4.71 9.96 -19.47
N LEU A 403 -5.28 8.93 -18.81
CA LEU A 403 -6.66 8.48 -19.03
C LEU A 403 -7.72 9.55 -18.68
N VAL A 404 -7.48 10.35 -17.65
CA VAL A 404 -8.44 11.38 -17.19
C VAL A 404 -8.16 12.78 -17.74
N GLY A 405 -7.17 12.92 -18.63
CA GLY A 405 -6.77 14.23 -19.17
C GLY A 405 -6.16 15.18 -18.13
N ARG A 406 -5.56 14.64 -17.06
CA ARG A 406 -4.79 15.37 -16.03
C ARG A 406 -3.38 14.76 -15.90
N PRO A 407 -2.46 15.02 -16.86
CA PRO A 407 -1.17 14.35 -16.88
C PRO A 407 -0.35 14.63 -15.62
N ALA A 408 0.20 13.57 -14.99
CA ALA A 408 1.14 13.68 -13.89
C ALA A 408 2.57 13.95 -14.40
N VAL A 409 2.82 15.17 -14.87
CA VAL A 409 4.06 15.57 -15.56
C VAL A 409 5.28 15.45 -14.66
N LEU A 410 5.18 15.84 -13.38
CA LEU A 410 6.28 15.74 -12.42
C LEU A 410 6.56 14.29 -12.04
N HIS A 411 5.53 13.45 -11.90
CA HIS A 411 5.72 12.01 -11.70
C HIS A 411 6.46 11.38 -12.89
N GLU A 412 5.99 11.63 -14.12
CA GLU A 412 6.62 11.10 -15.34
C GLU A 412 8.05 11.64 -15.51
N SER A 413 8.29 12.90 -15.19
CA SER A 413 9.63 13.50 -15.24
C SER A 413 10.57 12.88 -14.19
N GLY A 414 10.09 12.67 -12.97
CA GLY A 414 10.84 12.01 -11.91
C GLY A 414 11.22 10.58 -12.29
N MET A 415 10.28 9.82 -12.87
CA MET A 415 10.56 8.49 -13.42
C MET A 415 11.69 8.52 -14.46
N ARG A 416 11.63 9.45 -15.44
CA ARG A 416 12.67 9.58 -16.48
C ARG A 416 14.03 10.00 -15.92
N ILE A 417 14.05 10.80 -14.86
CA ILE A 417 15.30 11.15 -14.19
C ILE A 417 15.87 9.92 -13.46
N CYS A 418 15.03 9.15 -12.77
CA CYS A 418 15.44 7.87 -12.18
C CYS A 418 15.96 6.90 -13.26
N ASP A 419 15.31 6.79 -14.41
CA ASP A 419 15.81 5.98 -15.53
C ASP A 419 17.25 6.36 -15.90
N ALA A 420 17.51 7.67 -16.07
CA ALA A 420 18.83 8.18 -16.40
C ALA A 420 19.86 7.97 -15.29
N MET A 421 19.47 8.16 -14.03
CA MET A 421 20.36 7.98 -12.87
C MET A 421 20.77 6.51 -12.68
N TYR A 422 19.87 5.57 -12.94
CA TYR A 422 20.09 4.15 -12.70
C TYR A 422 20.48 3.37 -13.97
N GLY A 423 20.45 4.00 -15.15
CA GLY A 423 20.70 3.34 -16.42
C GLY A 423 19.68 2.24 -16.73
N ARG A 424 18.43 2.43 -16.28
CA ARG A 424 17.33 1.46 -16.37
C ARG A 424 16.13 2.07 -17.06
N ASN A 425 15.18 1.24 -17.47
CA ASN A 425 13.88 1.68 -17.96
C ASN A 425 12.81 1.16 -17.01
N PHE A 426 12.53 1.92 -15.95
CA PHE A 426 11.57 1.53 -14.92
C PHE A 426 10.15 1.38 -15.48
N SER A 427 9.78 2.15 -16.51
CA SER A 427 8.46 1.97 -17.14
C SER A 427 8.29 0.58 -17.77
N ALA A 428 9.35 0.05 -18.39
CA ALA A 428 9.33 -1.26 -19.04
C ALA A 428 9.45 -2.43 -18.04
N GLU A 429 9.87 -2.16 -16.80
CA GLU A 429 9.97 -3.16 -15.75
C GLU A 429 8.61 -3.49 -15.11
N ASN A 430 7.60 -2.63 -15.27
CA ASN A 430 6.27 -2.91 -14.74
C ASN A 430 5.55 -3.97 -15.59
N ASP A 431 5.62 -5.20 -15.12
CA ASP A 431 5.02 -6.37 -15.76
C ASP A 431 3.51 -6.54 -15.50
N LEU A 432 2.92 -5.75 -14.59
CA LEU A 432 1.50 -5.80 -14.26
C LEU A 432 0.66 -4.93 -15.19
N LEU A 433 1.05 -3.67 -15.40
CA LEU A 433 0.26 -2.71 -16.19
C LEU A 433 0.13 -3.13 -17.65
N GLY A 434 1.23 -3.62 -18.22
CA GLY A 434 1.23 -4.20 -19.56
C GLY A 434 0.34 -5.44 -19.64
N ALA A 435 0.38 -6.32 -18.64
CA ALA A 435 -0.39 -7.56 -18.65
C ALA A 435 -1.91 -7.33 -18.60
N ILE A 436 -2.38 -6.32 -17.87
CA ILE A 436 -3.80 -5.92 -17.85
C ILE A 436 -4.20 -5.05 -19.05
N GLY A 437 -3.26 -4.70 -19.94
CA GLY A 437 -3.53 -3.89 -21.12
C GLY A 437 -3.94 -2.45 -20.80
N LEU A 438 -3.38 -1.85 -19.73
CA LEU A 438 -3.79 -0.52 -19.24
C LEU A 438 -3.68 0.59 -20.30
N GLU A 439 -2.77 0.45 -21.27
CA GLU A 439 -2.61 1.43 -22.36
C GLU A 439 -3.77 1.44 -23.37
N THR A 440 -4.55 0.35 -23.40
CA THR A 440 -5.63 0.15 -24.38
C THR A 440 -7.04 0.23 -23.79
N ILE A 441 -7.16 0.19 -22.46
CA ILE A 441 -8.45 0.21 -21.77
C ILE A 441 -9.01 1.64 -21.66
N GLY A 442 -10.31 1.80 -21.90
CA GLY A 442 -11.00 3.06 -21.67
C GLY A 442 -11.18 3.36 -20.17
N LEU A 443 -11.41 4.63 -19.83
CA LEU A 443 -11.63 5.05 -18.45
C LEU A 443 -12.84 4.34 -17.80
N ASP A 444 -13.98 4.28 -18.50
CA ASP A 444 -15.20 3.65 -17.99
C ASP A 444 -15.00 2.15 -17.77
N GLU A 445 -14.30 1.50 -18.69
CA GLU A 445 -13.95 0.08 -18.62
C GLU A 445 -13.04 -0.21 -17.43
N LEU A 446 -12.01 0.62 -17.21
CA LEU A 446 -11.13 0.50 -16.06
C LEU A 446 -11.87 0.75 -14.75
N GLY A 447 -12.75 1.75 -14.72
CA GLY A 447 -13.58 2.07 -13.56
C GLY A 447 -14.49 0.90 -13.17
N GLU A 448 -15.10 0.25 -14.14
CA GLU A 448 -15.93 -0.93 -13.90
C GLU A 448 -15.10 -2.15 -13.50
N ALA A 449 -13.96 -2.38 -14.16
CA ALA A 449 -13.05 -3.47 -13.82
C ALA A 449 -12.47 -3.32 -12.40
N ALA A 450 -12.19 -2.07 -11.97
CA ALA A 450 -11.70 -1.75 -10.64
C ALA A 450 -12.73 -1.95 -9.50
N ARG A 451 -14.00 -2.20 -9.84
CA ARG A 451 -15.07 -2.60 -8.91
C ARG A 451 -15.42 -4.09 -9.03
N THR A 452 -15.54 -4.58 -10.25
CA THR A 452 -16.03 -5.94 -10.53
C THR A 452 -14.93 -7.00 -10.55
N GLY A 453 -13.69 -6.59 -10.83
CA GLY A 453 -12.55 -7.48 -11.05
C GLY A 453 -12.45 -8.04 -12.48
N LYS A 454 -13.35 -7.62 -13.37
CA LYS A 454 -13.44 -8.17 -14.72
C LYS A 454 -13.11 -7.12 -15.78
N LEU A 455 -12.10 -7.38 -16.61
CA LEU A 455 -11.83 -6.55 -17.78
C LEU A 455 -12.78 -6.89 -18.93
N PRO A 456 -13.26 -5.90 -19.70
CA PRO A 456 -14.09 -6.14 -20.87
C PRO A 456 -13.29 -6.78 -22.00
N GLY A 457 -13.96 -7.63 -22.79
CA GLY A 457 -13.53 -7.90 -24.16
C GLY A 457 -12.39 -8.89 -24.44
N GLN A 458 -11.38 -9.14 -23.59
CA GLN A 458 -10.35 -10.16 -23.94
C GLN A 458 -9.34 -10.62 -22.86
N ARG A 459 -8.65 -11.72 -23.20
CA ARG A 459 -7.57 -12.41 -22.49
C ARG A 459 -6.39 -11.48 -22.19
N LEU A 460 -5.63 -11.76 -21.13
CA LEU A 460 -4.35 -11.11 -20.82
C LEU A 460 -3.44 -11.15 -22.05
N LEU A 461 -2.70 -10.07 -22.33
CA LEU A 461 -1.89 -9.96 -23.55
C LEU A 461 -0.87 -11.12 -23.67
N ALA A 462 -0.72 -11.68 -24.87
CA ALA A 462 0.12 -12.86 -25.14
C ALA A 462 1.59 -12.58 -24.75
N GLY A 463 2.06 -13.28 -23.70
CA GLY A 463 3.30 -12.99 -22.97
C GLY A 463 3.13 -13.22 -21.46
N SER A 464 1.88 -13.29 -21.00
CA SER A 464 1.44 -13.51 -19.62
C SER A 464 1.13 -14.98 -19.27
N ARG A 465 1.35 -15.94 -20.19
CA ARG A 465 1.26 -17.37 -19.84
C ARG A 465 2.51 -17.76 -19.03
N PRO A 466 2.37 -18.45 -17.90
CA PRO A 466 3.52 -18.94 -17.16
C PRO A 466 4.37 -19.83 -18.07
N LEU A 467 5.69 -19.62 -18.05
CA LEU A 467 6.63 -20.61 -18.55
C LEU A 467 6.33 -21.91 -17.80
N SER A 468 6.07 -22.98 -18.54
CA SER A 468 5.94 -24.32 -17.96
C SER A 468 7.16 -24.57 -17.05
N PRO A 469 7.00 -25.21 -15.88
CA PRO A 469 8.13 -25.48 -15.01
C PRO A 469 9.15 -26.28 -15.81
N ALA A 470 10.29 -25.65 -16.11
CA ALA A 470 11.38 -26.32 -16.78
C ALA A 470 11.81 -27.47 -15.87
N HIS A 471 11.63 -28.70 -16.33
CA HIS A 471 12.35 -29.83 -15.78
C HIS A 471 13.84 -29.46 -15.81
N THR A 472 14.41 -29.24 -14.64
CA THR A 472 15.85 -29.09 -14.47
C THR A 472 16.47 -30.42 -14.89
N HIS A 473 16.92 -30.49 -16.14
CA HIS A 473 17.83 -31.53 -16.56
C HIS A 473 19.14 -31.34 -15.82
N ASP A 474 19.52 -32.38 -15.07
CA ASP A 474 20.88 -32.64 -14.63
C ASP A 474 21.86 -32.35 -15.78
N VAL A 475 22.78 -31.42 -15.55
CA VAL A 475 24.05 -31.42 -16.24
C VAL A 475 25.12 -31.52 -15.16
N GLN A 476 25.53 -32.75 -14.92
CA GLN A 476 26.83 -33.06 -14.36
C GLN A 476 27.90 -32.51 -15.31
N GLY A 477 28.85 -31.76 -14.75
CA GLY A 477 30.02 -31.20 -15.42
C GLY A 477 30.81 -30.35 -14.47
#